data_AF-A0A7J0DFH0-F1
#
_entry.id   AF-A0A7J0DFH0-F1
#
_cell.length_a   1.000
_cell.length_b   1.000
_cell.length_c   1.000
_cell.angle_alpha   90.00
_cell.angle_beta   90.00
_cell.angle_gamma   90.00
#
_symmetry.space_group_name_H-M   'P 1'
#
loop_
_entity.id
_entity.type
_entity.pdbx_description
1 polymer ?
#
loop_
_entity_poly.entity_id
_entity_poly.type
_entity_poly.pdbx_seq_one_letter_code
_entity_poly.pdbx_strand_id
1 'polypeptide(L)'
;MMINRGLFGWSPPHIQPLTPVSEVSEPPESPSPYLDTSAEAIPVEVEEEMEETEEIEPPPAAVPFSRLFACADRFDWVLMVVGSLAAAAHGTALVVYLHYFAKIVNLLVHDHKDTRAALFDEFSELTMTIVYIAVGVFAFGWIEVSCWILTGERQTAVIRTKYVEVLLNQDMSFFDTYGNNGDIVSQVLSDVLLIQSALSEKVGNYIHNMATFFSGLVIGFYNCWQIALITLATGPFIVAAGGISNIFLHRLAENIQDAYAEAASIAEQDVEVKRYF
;
A
#
# COMPACT_ATOMS: atom_id res chain seq x y z
N MET A 1 -18.79 -11.37 31.74
CA MET A 1 -20.00 -10.81 31.09
C MET A 1 -19.97 -11.27 29.65
N MET A 2 -20.91 -12.11 29.21
CA MET A 2 -20.87 -12.77 27.90
C MET A 2 -21.18 -11.76 26.79
N ILE A 3 -20.20 -11.48 25.92
CA ILE A 3 -20.34 -10.58 24.79
C ILE A 3 -21.17 -11.29 23.71
N ASN A 4 -22.30 -10.69 23.36
CA ASN A 4 -23.20 -11.16 22.32
C ASN A 4 -22.50 -11.08 20.95
N ARG A 5 -22.04 -12.22 20.43
CA ARG A 5 -21.46 -12.32 19.08
C ARG A 5 -22.59 -12.28 18.05
N GLY A 6 -22.69 -11.17 17.31
CA GLY A 6 -23.64 -11.05 16.20
C GLY A 6 -23.44 -12.14 15.14
N LEU A 7 -24.48 -12.37 14.33
CA LEU A 7 -24.60 -13.46 13.34
C LEU A 7 -23.45 -13.53 12.30
N PHE A 8 -22.62 -12.49 12.21
CA PHE A 8 -21.47 -12.40 11.31
C PHE A 8 -20.10 -12.38 12.00
N GLY A 9 -20.03 -12.56 13.33
CA GLY A 9 -18.75 -12.69 14.04
C GLY A 9 -17.77 -11.53 13.83
N TRP A 10 -18.28 -10.33 13.56
CA TRP A 10 -17.50 -9.10 13.60
C TRP A 10 -17.26 -8.75 15.07
N SER A 11 -16.04 -8.94 15.54
CA SER A 11 -15.51 -8.20 16.68
C SER A 11 -14.97 -6.86 16.14
N PRO A 12 -15.13 -5.74 16.86
CA PRO A 12 -14.32 -4.55 16.57
C PRO A 12 -12.83 -4.94 16.66
N PRO A 13 -11.96 -4.34 15.83
CA PRO A 13 -10.52 -4.62 15.90
C PRO A 13 -10.03 -4.38 17.33
N HIS A 14 -9.32 -5.36 17.89
CA HIS A 14 -8.64 -5.19 19.16
C HIS A 14 -7.47 -4.23 18.88
N ILE A 15 -7.64 -2.96 19.27
CA ILE A 15 -6.56 -1.98 19.18
C ILE A 15 -5.60 -2.33 20.33
N GLN A 16 -4.56 -3.10 20.02
CA GLN A 16 -3.40 -3.24 20.90
C GLN A 16 -2.63 -1.90 20.87
N PRO A 17 -2.14 -1.39 22.01
CA PRO A 17 -1.18 -0.29 21.99
C PRO A 17 0.05 -0.77 21.22
N LEU A 18 0.53 0.05 20.29
CA LEU A 18 1.75 -0.22 19.53
C LEU A 18 2.89 -0.30 20.54
N THR A 19 3.41 -1.50 20.78
CA THR A 19 4.68 -1.63 21.50
C THR A 19 5.79 -1.10 20.60
N PRO A 20 6.72 -0.29 21.12
CA PRO A 20 7.86 0.16 20.33
C PRO A 20 8.64 -1.07 19.88
N VAL A 21 8.92 -1.16 18.59
CA VAL A 21 9.88 -2.14 18.06
C VAL A 21 11.24 -1.75 18.65
N SER A 22 11.67 -2.46 19.69
CA SER A 22 13.02 -2.32 20.25
C SER A 22 14.02 -2.87 19.24
N GLU A 23 14.46 -2.00 18.34
CA GLU A 23 15.59 -2.25 17.47
C GLU A 23 16.89 -2.20 18.29
N VAL A 24 17.71 -3.24 18.11
CA VAL A 24 19.14 -3.32 18.44
C VAL A 24 19.50 -3.46 19.94
N SER A 25 19.79 -4.71 20.30
CA SER A 25 20.58 -5.11 21.46
C SER A 25 21.99 -4.46 21.45
N GLU A 26 22.20 -3.43 22.25
CA GLU A 26 23.55 -3.04 22.67
C GLU A 26 24.00 -3.88 23.88
N PRO A 27 25.27 -4.32 23.93
CA PRO A 27 25.76 -5.17 25.01
C PRO A 27 25.98 -4.36 26.30
N PRO A 28 25.75 -4.94 27.49
CA PRO A 28 25.85 -4.21 28.75
C PRO A 28 27.32 -3.87 29.10
N GLU A 29 27.60 -2.58 29.34
CA GLU A 29 28.84 -2.15 29.99
C GLU A 29 28.87 -2.64 31.44
N SER A 30 30.01 -3.21 31.83
CA SER A 30 30.26 -3.79 33.16
C SER A 30 30.51 -2.71 34.23
N PRO A 31 30.00 -2.86 35.46
CA PRO A 31 30.22 -1.86 36.51
C PRO A 31 31.61 -2.04 37.15
N SER A 32 32.43 -0.98 37.12
CA SER A 32 33.70 -0.95 37.84
C SER A 32 33.49 -0.59 39.33
N PRO A 33 34.30 -1.14 40.26
CA PRO A 33 34.03 -1.06 41.69
C PRO A 33 34.91 0.00 42.35
N TYR A 34 34.37 1.19 42.60
CA TYR A 34 34.91 2.10 43.61
C TYR A 34 33.77 2.70 44.43
N LEU A 35 33.70 2.26 45.69
CA LEU A 35 32.99 2.96 46.75
C LEU A 35 33.50 4.40 46.86
N ASP A 36 32.58 5.34 47.06
CA ASP A 36 32.86 6.43 47.98
C ASP A 36 31.69 6.63 48.94
N THR A 37 32.07 6.64 50.20
CA THR A 37 31.22 6.80 51.38
C THR A 37 31.14 8.28 51.68
N SER A 38 29.97 8.90 51.65
CA SER A 38 29.62 10.03 52.53
C SER A 38 28.21 10.57 52.33
N ALA A 39 27.63 10.94 53.47
CA ALA A 39 26.65 12.00 53.67
C ALA A 39 25.14 11.68 53.54
N GLU A 40 24.54 11.70 54.74
CA GLU A 40 23.21 12.19 55.09
C GLU A 40 21.95 11.41 54.68
N ALA A 41 21.24 10.94 55.70
CA ALA A 41 19.83 10.56 55.63
C ALA A 41 18.96 11.81 55.42
N ILE A 42 18.27 11.88 54.29
CA ILE A 42 17.18 12.84 54.03
C ILE A 42 15.87 12.04 53.99
N PRO A 43 14.80 12.44 54.69
CA PRO A 43 13.54 11.69 54.71
C PRO A 43 12.90 11.71 53.32
N VAL A 44 12.45 10.54 52.87
CA VAL A 44 11.64 10.39 51.66
C VAL A 44 10.29 11.07 51.90
N GLU A 45 10.11 12.27 51.35
CA GLU A 45 8.78 12.80 51.07
C GLU A 45 8.20 11.96 49.93
N VAL A 46 7.12 11.24 50.23
CA VAL A 46 6.28 10.59 49.23
C VAL A 46 5.49 11.71 48.57
N GLU A 47 6.04 12.28 47.49
CA GLU A 47 5.23 13.00 46.53
C GLU A 47 4.38 11.95 45.82
N GLU A 48 3.06 12.03 46.03
CA GLU A 48 2.08 11.35 45.18
C GLU A 48 2.26 11.93 43.77
N GLU A 49 3.04 11.26 42.91
CA GLU A 49 2.96 11.45 41.48
C GLU A 49 1.52 11.14 41.08
N MET A 50 0.75 12.20 40.83
CA MET A 50 -0.51 12.10 40.12
C MET A 50 -0.18 11.49 38.76
N GLU A 51 -0.55 10.22 38.54
CA GLU A 51 -0.66 9.65 37.20
C GLU A 51 -1.59 10.57 36.39
N GLU A 52 -0.99 11.48 35.61
CA GLU A 52 -1.69 12.17 34.54
C GLU A 52 -2.26 11.07 33.66
N THR A 53 -3.59 10.99 33.67
CA THR A 53 -4.33 10.08 32.80
C THR A 53 -4.07 10.59 31.39
N GLU A 54 -3.12 9.98 30.67
CA GLU A 54 -2.89 10.26 29.24
C GLU A 54 -4.24 10.15 28.54
N GLU A 55 -4.80 11.30 28.18
CA GLU A 55 -6.00 11.40 27.37
C GLU A 55 -5.63 10.74 26.04
N ILE A 56 -6.12 9.51 25.82
CA ILE A 56 -5.95 8.79 24.56
C ILE A 56 -6.62 9.63 23.49
N GLU A 57 -5.84 10.47 22.80
CA GLU A 57 -6.33 11.25 21.67
C GLU A 57 -6.93 10.28 20.64
N PRO A 58 -8.16 10.52 20.16
CA PRO A 58 -8.77 9.65 19.18
C PRO A 58 -7.87 9.60 17.93
N PRO A 59 -7.72 8.42 17.30
CA PRO A 59 -6.81 8.27 16.16
C PRO A 59 -7.13 9.33 15.10
N PRO A 60 -6.11 10.02 14.56
CA PRO A 60 -6.31 11.13 13.65
C PRO A 60 -7.21 10.70 12.49
N ALA A 61 -8.27 11.48 12.25
CA ALA A 61 -9.26 11.16 11.23
C ALA A 61 -8.58 11.00 9.86
N ALA A 62 -8.93 9.92 9.15
CA ALA A 62 -8.38 9.64 7.83
C ALA A 62 -8.54 10.86 6.90
N VAL A 63 -7.42 11.35 6.38
CA VAL A 63 -7.40 12.51 5.49
C VAL A 63 -8.07 12.15 4.16
N PRO A 64 -8.87 13.06 3.57
CA PRO A 64 -9.52 12.80 2.30
C PRO A 64 -8.47 12.64 1.20
N PHE A 65 -8.69 11.70 0.26
CA PHE A 65 -7.75 11.38 -0.82
C PHE A 65 -7.36 12.58 -1.68
N SER A 66 -8.22 13.58 -1.81
CA SER A 66 -7.91 14.84 -2.52
C SER A 66 -6.79 15.65 -1.88
N ARG A 67 -6.59 15.53 -0.56
CA ARG A 67 -5.48 16.18 0.16
C ARG A 67 -4.13 15.56 -0.17
N LEU A 68 -4.10 14.33 -0.71
CA LEU A 68 -2.89 13.69 -1.19
C LEU A 68 -2.23 14.49 -2.33
N PHE A 69 -3.03 15.18 -3.14
CA PHE A 69 -2.57 16.03 -4.25
C PHE A 69 -2.49 17.52 -3.89
N ALA A 70 -2.56 17.87 -2.60
CA ALA A 70 -2.58 19.28 -2.18
C ALA A 70 -1.28 20.04 -2.49
N CYS A 71 -0.16 19.33 -2.65
CA CYS A 71 1.14 19.92 -3.01
C CYS A 71 1.44 19.88 -4.52
N ALA A 72 0.47 19.52 -5.37
CA ALA A 72 0.66 19.44 -6.81
C ALA A 72 0.74 20.82 -7.48
N ASP A 73 1.81 21.07 -8.23
CA ASP A 73 1.96 22.26 -9.07
C ASP A 73 1.14 22.14 -10.37
N ARG A 74 1.02 23.25 -11.12
CA ARG A 74 0.39 23.25 -12.45
C ARG A 74 1.05 22.26 -13.43
N PHE A 75 2.36 22.07 -13.31
CA PHE A 75 3.08 21.09 -14.13
C PHE A 75 2.76 19.66 -13.73
N ASP A 76 2.62 19.39 -12.44
CA ASP A 76 2.24 18.07 -11.92
C ASP A 76 0.82 17.70 -12.36
N TRP A 77 -0.10 18.67 -12.38
CA TRP A 77 -1.43 18.48 -12.96
C TRP A 77 -1.39 18.07 -14.44
N VAL A 78 -0.53 18.71 -15.24
CA VAL A 78 -0.37 18.35 -16.66
C VAL A 78 0.22 16.93 -16.79
N LEU A 79 1.24 16.60 -16.00
CA LEU A 79 1.84 15.27 -15.99
C LEU A 79 0.82 14.19 -15.58
N MET A 80 0.00 14.45 -14.57
CA MET A 80 -1.05 13.53 -14.13
C MET A 80 -2.10 13.31 -15.21
N VAL A 81 -2.52 14.35 -15.93
CA VAL A 81 -3.49 14.23 -17.03
C VAL A 81 -2.89 13.43 -18.20
N VAL A 82 -1.65 13.73 -18.59
CA VAL A 82 -0.96 12.99 -19.67
C VAL A 82 -0.73 11.53 -19.26
N GLY A 83 -0.25 11.31 -18.04
CA GLY A 83 -0.01 9.98 -17.49
C GLY A 83 -1.29 9.15 -17.36
N SER A 84 -2.41 9.75 -16.98
CA SER A 84 -3.71 9.06 -16.90
C SER A 84 -4.30 8.74 -18.27
N LEU A 85 -4.17 9.61 -19.27
CA LEU A 85 -4.55 9.30 -20.65
C LEU A 85 -3.68 8.17 -21.23
N ALA A 86 -2.38 8.21 -20.97
CA ALA A 86 -1.45 7.16 -21.39
C ALA A 86 -1.75 5.82 -20.68
N ALA A 87 -2.05 5.86 -19.37
CA ALA A 87 -2.46 4.68 -18.61
C ALA A 87 -3.74 4.04 -19.16
N ALA A 88 -4.73 4.86 -19.51
CA ALA A 88 -5.95 4.37 -20.12
C ALA A 88 -5.70 3.72 -21.48
N ALA A 89 -4.89 4.36 -22.34
CA ALA A 89 -4.52 3.80 -23.64
C ALA A 89 -3.74 2.49 -23.48
N HIS A 90 -2.75 2.46 -22.60
CA HIS A 90 -1.93 1.28 -22.32
C HIS A 90 -2.77 0.11 -21.79
N GLY A 91 -3.68 0.34 -20.84
CA GLY A 91 -4.57 -0.70 -20.32
C GLY A 91 -5.51 -1.28 -21.38
N THR A 92 -6.06 -0.42 -22.24
CA THR A 92 -6.93 -0.89 -23.35
C THR A 92 -6.18 -1.70 -24.40
N ALA A 93 -4.87 -1.46 -24.58
CA ALA A 93 -4.09 -2.07 -25.63
C ALA A 93 -3.97 -3.59 -25.48
N LEU A 94 -3.92 -4.12 -24.24
CA LEU A 94 -3.91 -5.56 -24.00
C LEU A 94 -5.18 -6.24 -24.54
N VAL A 95 -6.34 -5.62 -24.30
CA VAL A 95 -7.63 -6.18 -24.74
C VAL A 95 -7.75 -6.10 -26.26
N VAL A 96 -7.33 -4.99 -26.86
CA VAL A 96 -7.29 -4.82 -28.31
C VAL A 96 -6.35 -5.84 -28.95
N TYR A 97 -5.17 -6.06 -28.38
CA TYR A 97 -4.23 -7.09 -28.82
C TYR A 97 -4.88 -8.49 -28.83
N LEU A 98 -5.54 -8.89 -27.73
CA LEU A 98 -6.21 -10.19 -27.65
C LEU A 98 -7.32 -10.33 -28.69
N HIS A 99 -8.05 -9.25 -29.00
CA HIS A 99 -9.07 -9.25 -30.04
C HIS A 99 -8.49 -9.51 -31.43
N TYR A 100 -7.40 -8.83 -31.81
CA TYR A 100 -6.74 -9.05 -33.10
C TYR A 100 -6.06 -10.42 -33.17
N PHE A 101 -5.44 -10.86 -32.07
CA PHE A 101 -4.86 -12.20 -31.98
C PHE A 101 -5.93 -13.29 -32.21
N ALA A 102 -7.13 -13.13 -31.64
CA ALA A 102 -8.24 -14.05 -31.87
C ALA A 102 -8.66 -14.12 -33.36
N LYS A 103 -8.58 -13.00 -34.11
CA LYS A 103 -8.84 -13.01 -35.56
C LYS A 103 -7.81 -13.83 -36.32
N ILE A 104 -6.53 -13.71 -35.97
CA ILE A 104 -5.46 -14.51 -36.57
C ILE A 104 -5.69 -16.01 -36.31
N VAL A 105 -6.05 -16.38 -35.08
CA VAL A 105 -6.39 -17.78 -34.76
C VAL A 105 -7.59 -18.25 -35.58
N ASN A 106 -8.62 -17.40 -35.73
CA ASN A 106 -9.81 -17.74 -36.50
C ASN A 106 -9.48 -18.01 -37.99
N LEU A 107 -8.61 -17.20 -38.58
CA LEU A 107 -8.14 -17.39 -39.96
C LEU A 107 -7.37 -18.71 -40.14
N LEU A 108 -6.60 -19.12 -39.14
CA LEU A 108 -5.82 -20.37 -39.20
C LEU A 108 -6.68 -21.62 -39.00
N VAL A 109 -7.75 -21.51 -38.21
CA VAL A 109 -8.60 -22.64 -37.82
C VAL A 109 -9.72 -22.91 -38.83
N HIS A 110 -10.31 -21.88 -39.43
CA HIS A 110 -11.37 -22.08 -40.42
C HIS A 110 -10.77 -22.38 -41.80
N ASP A 111 -11.27 -23.45 -42.42
CA ASP A 111 -10.96 -23.81 -43.81
C ASP A 111 -11.64 -22.80 -44.75
N HIS A 112 -10.89 -21.75 -45.10
CA HIS A 112 -11.35 -20.75 -46.03
C HIS A 112 -11.21 -21.32 -47.45
N LYS A 113 -12.29 -21.23 -48.24
CA LYS A 113 -12.28 -21.65 -49.66
C LYS A 113 -11.39 -20.78 -50.56
N ASP A 114 -10.70 -19.80 -49.97
CA ASP A 114 -9.86 -18.84 -50.65
C ASP A 114 -8.50 -19.42 -51.03
N THR A 115 -7.90 -18.82 -52.05
CA THR A 115 -6.56 -19.18 -52.49
C THR A 115 -5.58 -18.88 -51.36
N ARG A 116 -4.65 -19.80 -51.09
CA ARG A 116 -3.61 -19.67 -50.05
C ARG A 116 -2.91 -18.29 -50.04
N ALA A 117 -2.77 -17.66 -51.20
CA ALA A 117 -2.22 -16.30 -51.34
C ALA A 117 -3.05 -15.21 -50.65
N ALA A 118 -4.38 -15.27 -50.72
CA ALA A 118 -5.27 -14.29 -50.07
C ALA A 118 -5.21 -14.42 -48.53
N LEU A 119 -5.13 -15.66 -48.02
CA LEU A 119 -4.96 -15.90 -46.59
C LEU A 119 -3.63 -15.37 -46.05
N PHE A 120 -2.55 -15.51 -46.83
CA PHE A 120 -1.25 -14.93 -46.46
C PHE A 120 -1.28 -13.40 -46.42
N ASP A 121 -2.03 -12.76 -47.32
CA ASP A 121 -2.16 -11.31 -47.36
C ASP A 121 -2.91 -10.79 -46.12
N GLU A 122 -4.06 -11.39 -45.80
CA GLU A 122 -4.86 -11.02 -44.62
C GLU A 122 -4.11 -11.29 -43.30
N PHE A 123 -3.40 -12.43 -43.22
CA PHE A 123 -2.54 -12.73 -42.07
C PHE A 123 -1.40 -11.71 -41.91
N SER A 124 -0.76 -11.30 -43.02
CA SER A 124 0.30 -10.29 -43.00
C SER A 124 -0.22 -8.93 -42.51
N GLU A 125 -1.40 -8.51 -42.98
CA GLU A 125 -2.03 -7.25 -42.56
C GLU A 125 -2.35 -7.23 -41.06
N LEU A 126 -2.95 -8.32 -40.54
CA LEU A 126 -3.26 -8.44 -39.11
C LEU A 126 -1.98 -8.50 -38.26
N THR A 127 -0.94 -9.16 -38.74
CA THR A 127 0.35 -9.23 -38.05
C THR A 127 1.02 -7.86 -37.99
N MET A 128 1.01 -7.08 -39.08
CA MET A 128 1.50 -5.69 -39.08
C MET A 128 0.72 -4.82 -38.09
N THR A 129 -0.60 -5.02 -38.00
CA THR A 129 -1.45 -4.30 -37.02
C THR A 129 -1.02 -4.59 -35.59
N ILE A 130 -0.72 -5.85 -35.24
CA ILE A 130 -0.20 -6.21 -33.92
C ILE A 130 1.15 -5.55 -33.64
N VAL A 131 2.04 -5.46 -34.64
CA VAL A 131 3.33 -4.76 -34.50
C VAL A 131 3.12 -3.27 -34.21
N TYR A 132 2.20 -2.60 -34.89
CA TYR A 132 1.86 -1.20 -34.60
C TYR A 132 1.30 -1.01 -33.18
N ILE A 133 0.45 -1.93 -32.72
CA ILE A 133 -0.05 -1.93 -31.34
C ILE A 133 1.11 -2.09 -30.36
N ALA A 134 2.06 -3.00 -30.61
CA ALA A 134 3.21 -3.22 -29.73
C ALA A 134 4.09 -1.96 -29.58
N VAL A 135 4.33 -1.24 -30.68
CA VAL A 135 5.05 0.05 -30.63
C VAL A 135 4.25 1.09 -29.83
N GLY A 136 2.93 1.13 -30.01
CA GLY A 136 2.03 2.00 -29.24
C GLY A 136 2.08 1.68 -27.74
N VAL A 137 1.97 0.41 -27.36
CA VAL A 137 2.07 -0.08 -25.97
C VAL A 137 3.38 0.37 -25.34
N PHE A 138 4.50 0.21 -26.05
CA PHE A 138 5.80 0.64 -25.54
C PHE A 138 5.84 2.15 -25.27
N ALA A 139 5.35 2.96 -26.22
CA ALA A 139 5.32 4.41 -26.07
C ALA A 139 4.39 4.88 -24.94
N PHE A 140 3.15 4.38 -24.90
CA PHE A 140 2.18 4.76 -23.88
C PHE A 140 2.56 4.24 -22.50
N GLY A 141 3.07 3.02 -22.38
CA GLY A 141 3.55 2.47 -21.11
C GLY A 141 4.74 3.25 -20.56
N TRP A 142 5.67 3.68 -21.43
CA TRP A 142 6.77 4.55 -21.02
C TRP A 142 6.28 5.90 -20.50
N ILE A 143 5.35 6.54 -21.22
CA ILE A 143 4.78 7.83 -20.83
C ILE A 143 4.00 7.72 -19.52
N GLU A 144 3.15 6.69 -19.39
CA GLU A 144 2.40 6.39 -18.17
C GLU A 144 3.33 6.33 -16.96
N VAL A 145 4.31 5.42 -16.98
CA VAL A 145 5.19 5.17 -15.84
C VAL A 145 6.05 6.40 -15.55
N SER A 146 6.62 7.02 -16.59
CA SER A 146 7.48 8.19 -16.41
C SER A 146 6.73 9.39 -15.82
N CYS A 147 5.52 9.68 -16.31
CA CYS A 147 4.73 10.81 -15.81
C CYS A 147 4.30 10.60 -14.36
N TRP A 148 3.84 9.40 -13.99
CA TRP A 148 3.41 9.11 -12.62
C TRP A 148 4.57 9.09 -11.63
N ILE A 149 5.69 8.45 -11.98
CA ILE A 149 6.90 8.48 -11.13
C ILE A 149 7.40 9.91 -10.94
N LEU A 150 7.54 10.69 -12.01
CA LEU A 150 8.03 12.07 -11.92
C LEU A 150 7.12 12.94 -11.04
N THR A 151 5.80 12.78 -11.16
CA THR A 151 4.83 13.53 -10.35
C THR A 151 4.90 13.12 -8.87
N GLY A 152 5.05 11.82 -8.60
CA GLY A 152 5.24 11.31 -7.24
C GLY A 152 6.50 11.86 -6.58
N GLU A 153 7.65 11.78 -7.25
CA GLU A 153 8.92 12.31 -6.73
C GLU A 153 8.85 13.80 -6.42
N ARG A 154 8.29 14.60 -7.33
CA ARG A 154 8.18 16.06 -7.16
C ARG A 154 7.31 16.44 -5.96
N GLN A 155 6.13 15.84 -5.84
CA GLN A 155 5.22 16.13 -4.73
C GLN A 155 5.80 15.67 -3.40
N THR A 156 6.40 14.48 -3.36
CA THR A 156 7.04 13.97 -2.14
C THR A 156 8.22 14.83 -1.71
N ALA A 157 9.04 15.32 -2.66
CA ALA A 157 10.13 16.23 -2.34
C ALA A 157 9.62 17.53 -1.68
N VAL A 158 8.54 18.12 -2.21
CA VAL A 158 7.91 19.32 -1.63
C VAL A 158 7.36 19.04 -0.23
N ILE A 159 6.69 17.90 -0.04
CA ILE A 159 6.17 17.48 1.27
C ILE A 159 7.31 17.35 2.27
N ARG A 160 8.41 16.68 1.89
CA ARG A 160 9.59 16.51 2.77
C ARG A 160 10.22 17.85 3.14
N THR A 161 10.37 18.77 2.20
CA THR A 161 10.92 20.10 2.49
C THR A 161 10.02 20.89 3.45
N LYS A 162 8.71 20.94 3.20
CA LYS A 162 7.75 21.62 4.09
C LYS A 162 7.72 20.98 5.48
N TYR A 163 7.79 19.66 5.55
CA TYR A 163 7.83 18.94 6.83
C TYR A 163 9.06 19.36 7.65
N VAL A 164 10.26 19.32 7.06
CA VAL A 164 11.49 19.74 7.74
C VAL A 164 11.41 21.21 8.17
N GLU A 165 10.87 22.08 7.32
CA GLU A 165 10.68 23.50 7.65
C GLU A 165 9.74 23.69 8.86
N VAL A 166 8.61 22.97 8.91
CA VAL A 166 7.67 23.04 10.03
C VAL A 166 8.27 22.44 11.30
N LEU A 167 8.98 21.31 11.18
CA LEU A 167 9.63 20.63 12.29
C LEU A 167 10.69 21.52 12.96
N LEU A 168 11.53 22.20 12.17
CA LEU A 168 12.56 23.11 12.68
C LEU A 168 11.99 24.38 13.35
N ASN A 169 10.72 24.71 13.11
CA ASN A 169 10.04 25.86 13.71
C ASN A 169 9.14 25.47 14.91
N GLN A 170 9.19 24.22 15.38
CA GLN A 170 8.46 23.81 16.59
C GLN A 170 9.17 24.22 17.88
N ASP A 171 8.39 24.46 18.93
CA ASP A 171 8.89 24.82 20.26
C ASP A 171 9.63 23.65 20.93
N MET A 172 10.55 23.96 21.84
CA MET A 172 11.32 22.93 22.59
C MET A 172 10.41 21.95 23.34
N SER A 173 9.24 22.41 23.81
CA SER A 173 8.26 21.55 24.48
C SER A 173 7.72 20.44 23.57
N PHE A 174 7.60 20.67 22.26
CA PHE A 174 7.22 19.63 21.30
C PHE A 174 8.28 18.51 21.25
N PHE A 175 9.57 18.87 21.29
CA PHE A 175 10.66 17.90 21.30
C PHE A 175 10.84 17.22 22.66
N ASP A 176 10.38 17.83 23.76
CA ASP A 176 10.40 17.18 25.08
C ASP A 176 9.29 16.11 25.18
N THR A 177 8.09 16.42 24.68
CA THR A 177 6.96 15.48 24.64
C THR A 177 7.13 14.39 23.59
N TYR A 178 7.62 14.72 22.38
CA TYR A 178 7.65 13.80 21.24
C TYR A 178 9.06 13.44 20.75
N GLY A 179 10.09 14.20 21.13
CA GLY A 179 11.45 14.05 20.61
C GLY A 179 12.36 13.11 21.40
N ASN A 180 11.96 12.66 22.59
CA ASN A 180 12.80 11.83 23.47
C ASN A 180 13.19 10.47 22.85
N ASN A 181 12.48 10.01 21.81
CA ASN A 181 12.68 8.69 21.21
C ASN A 181 13.28 8.68 19.78
N GLY A 182 13.53 9.83 19.14
CA GLY A 182 14.00 9.88 17.73
C GLY A 182 13.05 9.27 16.68
N ASP A 183 11.98 8.62 17.13
CA ASP A 183 11.03 7.82 16.35
C ASP A 183 10.15 8.69 15.45
N ILE A 184 9.71 9.85 15.92
CA ILE A 184 8.80 10.73 15.17
C ILE A 184 9.36 11.16 13.81
N VAL A 185 10.68 11.38 13.70
CA VAL A 185 11.30 11.77 12.44
C VAL A 185 11.37 10.58 11.49
N SER A 186 11.73 9.40 12.01
CA SER A 186 11.78 8.15 11.24
C SER A 186 10.40 7.73 10.73
N GLN A 187 9.39 7.83 11.60
CA GLN A 187 8.00 7.51 11.29
C GLN A 187 7.47 8.42 10.18
N VAL A 188 7.63 9.74 10.29
CA VAL A 188 7.12 10.65 9.26
C VAL A 188 7.85 10.45 7.93
N LEU A 189 9.17 10.19 7.95
CA LEU A 189 9.89 9.88 6.71
C LEU A 189 9.37 8.59 6.07
N SER A 190 9.02 7.58 6.87
CA SER A 190 8.41 6.34 6.40
C SER A 190 7.01 6.59 5.79
N ASP A 191 6.18 7.40 6.45
CA ASP A 191 4.86 7.78 5.96
C ASP A 191 4.92 8.55 4.63
N VAL A 192 5.92 9.43 4.50
CA VAL A 192 6.18 10.17 3.25
C VAL A 192 6.57 9.22 2.11
N LEU A 193 7.31 8.14 2.38
CA LEU A 193 7.61 7.10 1.38
C LEU A 193 6.37 6.29 0.98
N LEU A 194 5.46 6.02 1.92
CA LEU A 194 4.17 5.38 1.61
C LEU A 194 3.32 6.28 0.70
N ILE A 195 3.27 7.59 0.99
CA ILE A 195 2.61 8.59 0.13
C ILE A 195 3.24 8.61 -1.26
N GLN A 196 4.57 8.60 -1.35
CA GLN A 196 5.30 8.55 -2.63
C GLN A 196 4.90 7.32 -3.44
N SER A 197 4.92 6.14 -2.82
CA SER A 197 4.57 4.87 -3.47
C SER A 197 3.12 4.85 -3.95
N ALA A 198 2.21 5.43 -3.16
CA ALA A 198 0.81 5.57 -3.54
C ALA A 198 0.66 6.47 -4.78
N LEU A 199 1.30 7.65 -4.77
CA LEU A 199 1.23 8.64 -5.84
C LEU A 199 1.93 8.19 -7.13
N SER A 200 3.10 7.56 -7.02
CA SER A 200 3.96 7.24 -8.16
C SER A 200 3.53 5.98 -8.92
N GLU A 201 2.97 5.00 -8.23
CA GLU A 201 2.70 3.68 -8.81
C GLU A 201 1.21 3.31 -8.73
N LYS A 202 0.61 3.42 -7.54
CA LYS A 202 -0.72 2.84 -7.28
C LYS A 202 -1.85 3.57 -8.02
N VAL A 203 -1.80 4.90 -8.12
CA VAL A 203 -2.84 5.65 -8.84
C VAL A 203 -2.81 5.37 -10.35
N GLY A 204 -1.62 5.36 -10.97
CA GLY A 204 -1.46 5.00 -12.38
C GLY A 204 -1.97 3.59 -12.67
N ASN A 205 -1.50 2.61 -11.89
CA ASN A 205 -1.93 1.21 -12.00
C ASN A 205 -3.44 1.03 -11.81
N TYR A 206 -4.06 1.80 -10.90
CA TYR A 206 -5.51 1.77 -10.71
C TYR A 206 -6.26 2.20 -11.98
N ILE A 207 -5.86 3.31 -12.60
CA ILE A 207 -6.46 3.81 -13.84
C ILE A 207 -6.25 2.83 -14.98
N HIS A 208 -5.02 2.31 -15.12
CA HIS A 208 -4.68 1.27 -16.10
C HIS A 208 -5.62 0.05 -15.96
N ASN A 209 -5.73 -0.50 -14.76
CA ASN A 209 -6.55 -1.68 -14.49
C ASN A 209 -8.05 -1.42 -14.74
N MET A 210 -8.55 -0.23 -14.40
CA MET A 210 -9.92 0.16 -14.73
C MET A 210 -10.14 0.26 -16.24
N ALA A 211 -9.20 0.83 -16.98
CA ALA A 211 -9.28 0.89 -18.43
C ALA A 211 -9.28 -0.50 -19.07
N THR A 212 -8.42 -1.41 -18.59
CA THR A 212 -8.40 -2.82 -19.01
C THR A 212 -9.73 -3.52 -18.69
N PHE A 213 -10.28 -3.30 -17.50
CA PHE A 213 -11.56 -3.89 -17.08
C PHE A 213 -12.72 -3.43 -17.97
N PHE A 214 -12.89 -2.13 -18.17
CA PHE A 214 -13.99 -1.60 -18.99
C PHE A 214 -13.82 -1.95 -20.47
N SER A 215 -12.61 -1.85 -21.02
CA SER A 215 -12.37 -2.24 -22.42
C SER A 215 -12.58 -3.74 -22.65
N GLY A 216 -12.16 -4.59 -21.70
CA GLY A 216 -12.40 -6.03 -21.69
C GLY A 216 -13.90 -6.34 -21.72
N LEU A 217 -14.66 -5.66 -20.87
CA LEU A 217 -16.11 -5.81 -20.80
C LEU A 217 -16.79 -5.38 -22.12
N VAL A 218 -16.43 -4.21 -22.66
CA VAL A 218 -16.98 -3.69 -23.93
C VAL A 218 -16.69 -4.64 -25.11
N ILE A 219 -15.43 -5.06 -25.28
CA ILE A 219 -15.03 -5.96 -26.37
C ILE A 219 -15.66 -7.35 -26.19
N GLY A 220 -15.77 -7.84 -24.95
CA GLY A 220 -16.43 -9.10 -24.63
C GLY A 220 -17.92 -9.08 -25.02
N PHE A 221 -18.65 -8.04 -24.63
CA PHE A 221 -20.06 -7.87 -25.01
C PHE A 221 -20.26 -7.71 -26.51
N TYR A 222 -19.36 -7.00 -27.19
CA TYR A 222 -19.40 -6.82 -28.64
C TYR A 222 -19.24 -8.14 -29.40
N ASN A 223 -18.28 -8.98 -28.99
CA ASN A 223 -18.00 -10.24 -29.67
C ASN A 223 -19.04 -11.33 -29.36
N CYS A 224 -19.33 -11.57 -28.08
CA CYS A 224 -20.28 -12.59 -27.67
C CYS A 224 -20.89 -12.26 -26.30
N TRP A 225 -22.06 -11.62 -26.33
CA TRP A 225 -22.77 -11.21 -25.12
C TRP A 225 -23.14 -12.39 -24.20
N GLN A 226 -23.35 -13.59 -24.74
CA GLN A 226 -23.72 -14.79 -23.97
C GLN A 226 -22.57 -15.26 -23.08
N ILE A 227 -21.36 -15.43 -23.64
CA ILE A 227 -20.19 -15.86 -22.88
C ILE A 227 -19.76 -14.76 -21.90
N ALA A 228 -19.82 -13.50 -22.32
CA ALA A 228 -19.49 -12.35 -21.47
C ALA A 228 -20.37 -12.28 -20.21
N LEU A 229 -21.69 -12.51 -20.33
CA LEU A 229 -22.60 -12.55 -19.18
C LEU A 229 -22.30 -13.70 -18.23
N ILE A 230 -21.95 -14.88 -18.76
CA ILE A 230 -21.56 -16.03 -17.93
C ILE A 230 -20.29 -15.70 -17.14
N THR A 231 -19.27 -15.12 -17.79
CA THR A 231 -18.03 -14.70 -17.11
C THR A 231 -18.31 -13.63 -16.06
N LEU A 232 -19.16 -12.64 -16.35
CA LEU A 232 -19.53 -11.61 -15.37
C LEU A 232 -20.27 -12.22 -14.17
N ALA A 233 -21.15 -13.20 -14.39
CA ALA A 233 -21.85 -13.91 -13.33
C ALA A 233 -20.89 -14.73 -12.43
N THR A 234 -19.75 -15.19 -12.95
CA THR A 234 -18.72 -15.86 -12.13
C THR A 234 -17.92 -14.90 -11.25
N GLY A 235 -17.89 -13.59 -11.58
CA GLY A 235 -17.13 -12.57 -10.85
C GLY A 235 -17.48 -12.49 -9.35
N PRO A 236 -18.77 -12.35 -8.97
CA PRO A 236 -19.17 -12.33 -7.56
C PRO A 236 -18.76 -13.57 -6.76
N PHE A 237 -18.75 -14.75 -7.38
CA PHE A 237 -18.31 -15.98 -6.70
C PHE A 237 -16.81 -15.95 -6.40
N ILE A 238 -16.00 -15.44 -7.33
CA ILE A 238 -14.55 -15.26 -7.12
C ILE A 238 -14.31 -14.24 -6.00
N VAL A 239 -15.03 -13.11 -6.01
CA VAL A 239 -14.92 -12.08 -4.96
C VAL A 239 -15.35 -12.63 -3.60
N ALA A 240 -16.43 -13.42 -3.53
CA ALA A 240 -16.87 -14.04 -2.29
C ALA A 240 -15.83 -15.04 -1.74
N ALA A 241 -15.30 -15.91 -2.60
CA ALA A 241 -14.25 -16.86 -2.20
C ALA A 241 -12.99 -16.13 -1.71
N GLY A 242 -12.51 -15.12 -2.45
CA GLY A 242 -11.37 -14.30 -2.07
C GLY A 242 -11.60 -13.54 -0.76
N GLY A 243 -12.81 -13.00 -0.56
CA GLY A 243 -13.19 -12.32 0.68
C GLY A 243 -13.16 -13.24 1.90
N ILE A 244 -13.70 -14.47 1.75
CA ILE A 244 -13.64 -15.48 2.82
C ILE A 244 -12.18 -15.85 3.13
N SER A 245 -11.35 -16.09 2.10
CA SER A 245 -9.92 -16.35 2.28
C SER A 245 -9.19 -15.21 2.98
N ASN A 246 -9.50 -13.96 2.64
CA ASN A 246 -8.88 -12.80 3.26
C ASN A 246 -9.27 -12.65 4.73
N ILE A 247 -10.55 -12.86 5.08
CA ILE A 247 -11.01 -12.86 6.48
C ILE A 247 -10.34 -13.98 7.28
N PHE A 248 -10.23 -15.17 6.68
CA PHE A 248 -9.57 -16.30 7.33
C PHE A 248 -8.08 -16.02 7.57
N LEU A 249 -7.37 -15.48 6.57
CA LEU A 249 -5.96 -15.11 6.70
C LEU A 249 -5.76 -14.04 7.75
N HIS A 250 -6.62 -13.02 7.81
CA HIS A 250 -6.52 -11.96 8.80
C HIS A 250 -6.70 -12.50 10.22
N ARG A 251 -7.72 -13.33 10.45
CA ARG A 251 -7.92 -13.98 11.75
C ARG A 251 -6.78 -14.91 12.14
N LEU A 252 -6.20 -15.62 11.17
CA LEU A 252 -5.05 -16.47 11.43
C LEU A 252 -3.83 -15.63 11.83
N ALA A 253 -3.60 -14.50 11.17
CA ALA A 253 -2.52 -13.58 11.53
C ALA A 253 -2.71 -13.00 12.93
N GLU A 254 -3.92 -12.56 13.30
CA GLU A 254 -4.24 -12.10 14.66
C GLU A 254 -3.94 -13.18 15.70
N ASN A 255 -4.45 -14.39 15.51
CA ASN A 255 -4.22 -15.50 16.45
C ASN A 255 -2.73 -15.87 16.59
N ILE A 256 -1.98 -15.81 15.48
CA ILE A 256 -0.54 -16.05 15.48
C ILE A 256 0.17 -14.95 16.28
N GLN A 257 -0.18 -13.69 16.06
CA GLN A 257 0.39 -12.55 16.76
C GLN A 257 0.11 -12.61 18.27
N ASP A 258 -1.12 -12.95 18.66
CA ASP A 258 -1.50 -13.12 20.08
C ASP A 258 -0.70 -14.26 20.75
N ALA A 259 -0.56 -15.40 20.08
CA ALA A 259 0.24 -16.52 20.60
C ALA A 259 1.73 -16.18 20.71
N TYR A 260 2.27 -15.41 19.75
CA TYR A 260 3.64 -14.91 19.83
C TYR A 260 3.82 -13.89 20.96
N ALA A 261 2.86 -13.01 21.19
CA ALA A 261 2.91 -12.05 22.28
C ALA A 261 2.92 -12.74 23.65
N GLU A 262 2.10 -13.78 23.84
CA GLU A 262 2.10 -14.58 25.07
C GLU A 262 3.47 -15.26 25.28
N ALA A 263 4.01 -15.93 24.26
CA ALA A 263 5.32 -16.56 24.35
C ALA A 263 6.46 -15.55 24.62
N ALA A 264 6.41 -14.36 24.00
CA ALA A 264 7.37 -13.29 24.21
C ALA A 264 7.33 -12.78 25.65
N SER A 265 6.13 -12.54 26.22
CA SER A 265 5.98 -12.10 27.61
C SER A 265 6.56 -13.09 28.64
N ILE A 266 6.40 -14.40 28.39
CA ILE A 266 6.99 -15.43 29.27
C ILE A 266 8.51 -15.43 29.15
N ALA A 267 9.05 -15.28 27.93
CA ALA A 267 10.49 -15.20 27.71
C ALA A 267 11.09 -13.95 28.38
N GLU A 268 10.39 -12.82 28.28
CA GLU A 268 10.78 -11.56 28.93
C GLU A 268 10.83 -11.70 30.45
N GLN A 269 9.81 -12.32 31.06
CA GLN A 269 9.80 -12.62 32.49
C GLN A 269 11.00 -13.49 32.93
N ASP A 270 11.38 -14.54 32.17
CA ASP A 270 12.55 -15.36 32.53
C ASP A 270 13.87 -14.59 32.44
N VAL A 271 14.00 -13.73 31.42
CA VAL A 271 15.16 -12.86 31.24
C VAL A 271 15.26 -11.84 32.38
N GLU A 272 14.15 -11.20 32.75
CA GLU A 272 14.12 -10.27 33.88
C GLU A 272 14.49 -10.96 35.19
N VAL A 273 13.88 -12.11 35.50
CA VAL A 273 14.19 -12.86 36.72
C VAL A 273 15.67 -13.23 36.80
N LYS A 274 16.28 -13.69 35.70
CA LYS A 274 17.73 -13.96 35.66
C LYS A 274 18.61 -12.73 35.83
N ARG A 275 18.13 -11.53 35.52
CA ARG A 275 18.90 -10.29 35.71
C ARG A 275 19.00 -9.89 37.19
N TYR A 276 18.08 -10.37 38.04
CA TYR A 276 18.04 -10.08 39.48
C TYR A 276 18.79 -11.10 40.36
N PHE A 277 19.31 -12.21 39.79
CA PHE A 277 20.10 -13.24 40.49
C PHE A 277 21.55 -13.27 40.01
#